data_AF-A0A370LS88-F1
#
_entry.id   AF-A0A370LS88-F1
#
_cell.length_a   1.000
_cell.length_b   1.000
_cell.length_c   1.000
_cell.angle_alpha   90.00
_cell.angle_beta   90.00
_cell.angle_gamma   90.00
#
_symmetry.space_group_name_H-M   'P 1'
#
loop_
_entity.id
_entity.type
_entity.pdbx_description
1 polymer ?
#
loop_
_entity_poly.entity_id
_entity_poly.type
_entity_poly.pdbx_seq_one_letter_code
_entity_poly.pdbx_strand_id
1 'polypeptide(L)'
;MLYFKEWLNESPLGDYRYKFYKPPVEPLPKGTSAAYGVKGVYNTHDRLVISHPKTVQTLERVLSRRKWTFNIILYESQNQKLTGFKKLIANWMRQNGIPTEGRITFAKNGSSGDAMTPWMILHTMGHALIDEGGDFYDEVFNTLEDITYLLDFPGATATPEQWTHVMGQIFQFKSINNNKIKIREEFIYELFAEYLWNGQIRLKAETSADIVRYIQHIEKVFSSALQQAVGNIVVDHYIF
;
A
#
# COMPACT_ATOMS: atom_id res chain seq x y z
N MET A 1 -28.21 -5.51 13.83
CA MET A 1 -27.99 -4.31 14.64
C MET A 1 -26.48 -4.10 14.74
N LEU A 2 -25.91 -3.28 13.85
CA LEU A 2 -24.47 -3.07 13.76
C LEU A 2 -24.20 -1.56 13.76
N TYR A 3 -23.37 -1.19 14.72
CA TYR A 3 -22.99 0.16 15.11
C TYR A 3 -22.37 0.93 13.93
N PHE A 4 -23.11 1.92 13.41
CA PHE A 4 -22.53 3.06 12.72
C PHE A 4 -22.42 4.17 13.75
N LYS A 5 -21.23 4.30 14.34
CA LYS A 5 -20.91 5.51 15.07
C LYS A 5 -20.20 6.41 14.07
N GLU A 6 -20.87 7.50 13.76
CA GLU A 6 -20.30 8.68 13.15
C GLU A 6 -18.90 8.98 13.71
N TRP A 7 -18.09 9.58 12.83
CA TRP A 7 -16.98 10.46 13.15
C TRP A 7 -15.65 9.87 13.68
N LEU A 8 -14.58 10.33 13.04
CA LEU A 8 -13.44 10.88 13.77
C LEU A 8 -13.36 12.37 13.42
N ASN A 9 -13.93 13.19 14.30
CA ASN A 9 -13.71 14.61 14.55
C ASN A 9 -13.36 15.52 13.36
N GLU A 10 -14.27 16.46 13.10
CA GLU A 10 -13.94 17.80 12.59
C GLU A 10 -12.70 18.32 13.33
N SER A 11 -11.54 18.25 12.67
CA SER A 11 -10.41 19.09 13.00
C SER A 11 -10.79 20.50 12.54
N PRO A 12 -10.59 21.55 13.35
CA PRO A 12 -10.91 22.93 12.96
C PRO A 12 -10.07 23.45 11.79
N LEU A 13 -9.18 22.63 11.23
CA LEU A 13 -8.38 22.90 10.04
C LEU A 13 -8.99 22.16 8.86
N GLY A 14 -10.01 22.77 8.25
CA GLY A 14 -10.65 22.27 7.04
C GLY A 14 -9.69 22.23 5.85
N ASP A 15 -9.05 21.08 5.63
CA ASP A 15 -8.66 20.55 4.31
C ASP A 15 -8.08 19.13 4.48
N TYR A 16 -8.93 18.09 4.45
CA TYR A 16 -8.48 16.72 4.74
C TYR A 16 -7.68 16.13 3.58
N ARG A 17 -6.35 16.12 3.69
CA ARG A 17 -5.43 15.46 2.73
C ARG A 17 -5.56 13.93 2.68
N TYR A 18 -6.33 13.29 3.54
CA TYR A 18 -6.67 11.88 3.36
C TYR A 18 -7.99 11.53 4.06
N LYS A 19 -8.67 10.49 3.59
CA LYS A 19 -9.90 9.96 4.22
C LYS A 19 -9.94 8.43 4.14
N PHE A 20 -10.29 7.79 5.25
CA PHE A 20 -10.49 6.33 5.33
C PHE A 20 -11.96 6.00 5.20
N TYR A 21 -12.27 4.98 4.40
CA TYR A 21 -13.63 4.56 4.14
C TYR A 21 -13.80 3.06 4.32
N LYS A 22 -14.86 2.67 5.05
CA LYS A 22 -15.33 1.29 5.12
C LYS A 22 -16.69 1.19 4.41
N PRO A 23 -16.75 0.62 3.20
CA PRO A 23 -18.02 0.33 2.54
C PRO A 23 -18.81 -0.75 3.30
N PRO A 24 -20.15 -0.78 3.15
CA PRO A 24 -20.99 -1.81 3.77
C PRO A 24 -20.60 -3.20 3.24
N VAL A 25 -20.61 -4.20 4.12
CA VAL A 25 -20.36 -5.61 3.77
C VAL A 25 -21.46 -6.08 2.82
N GLU A 26 -21.10 -6.62 1.66
CA GLU A 26 -22.08 -7.26 0.77
C GLU A 26 -22.80 -8.41 1.51
N PRO A 27 -24.14 -8.46 1.49
CA PRO A 27 -24.84 -9.64 1.96
C PRO A 27 -24.48 -10.83 1.07
N LEU A 28 -24.18 -11.97 1.69
CA LEU A 28 -23.90 -13.23 0.99
C LEU A 28 -24.96 -13.48 -0.09
N PRO A 29 -24.57 -13.89 -1.31
CA PRO A 29 -25.54 -14.35 -2.28
C PRO A 29 -26.38 -15.48 -1.66
N LYS A 30 -27.71 -15.31 -1.68
CA LYS A 30 -28.65 -16.32 -1.16
C LYS A 30 -28.43 -17.64 -1.90
N GLY A 31 -27.87 -18.64 -1.23
CA GLY A 31 -27.74 -20.00 -1.77
C GLY A 31 -26.38 -20.68 -1.57
N THR A 32 -25.33 -19.99 -1.12
CA THR A 32 -24.05 -20.64 -0.82
C THR A 32 -23.97 -21.01 0.66
N SER A 33 -24.74 -22.01 1.06
CA SER A 33 -24.49 -22.76 2.30
C SER A 33 -23.86 -24.10 1.93
N ALA A 34 -22.72 -24.39 2.57
CA ALA A 34 -21.97 -25.66 2.55
C ALA A 34 -20.88 -25.83 1.47
N ALA A 35 -19.70 -25.32 1.78
CA ALA A 35 -18.45 -26.08 1.72
C ALA A 35 -17.39 -25.35 2.56
N TYR A 36 -16.48 -26.10 3.15
CA TYR A 36 -15.40 -25.63 4.04
C TYR A 36 -15.84 -25.28 5.46
N GLY A 37 -16.12 -26.36 6.21
CA GLY A 37 -15.98 -26.34 7.65
C GLY A 37 -14.54 -26.02 8.04
N VAL A 38 -14.32 -24.81 8.53
CA VAL A 38 -13.33 -24.53 9.56
C VAL A 38 -14.05 -23.71 10.63
N LYS A 39 -14.42 -24.36 11.74
CA LYS A 39 -14.74 -23.68 12.98
C LYS A 39 -13.42 -23.08 13.52
N GLY A 40 -13.08 -21.88 13.05
CA GLY A 40 -12.01 -21.06 13.57
C GLY A 40 -12.61 -19.84 14.26
N VAL A 41 -12.36 -19.74 15.55
CA VAL A 41 -12.87 -18.76 16.50
C VAL A 41 -12.32 -17.37 16.16
N TYR A 42 -13.14 -16.49 15.59
CA TYR A 42 -12.87 -15.05 15.63
C TYR A 42 -14.15 -14.32 16.00
N ASN A 43 -14.13 -13.71 17.19
CA ASN A 43 -15.25 -12.95 17.70
C ASN A 43 -15.32 -11.63 16.91
N THR A 44 -16.48 -10.99 16.93
CA THR A 44 -16.75 -9.68 16.29
C THR A 44 -15.78 -8.55 16.68
N HIS A 45 -14.95 -8.75 17.70
CA HIS A 45 -13.85 -7.87 18.11
C HIS A 45 -12.64 -7.90 17.15
N ASP A 46 -12.45 -8.98 16.39
CA ASP A 46 -11.31 -9.16 15.49
C ASP A 46 -11.47 -8.42 14.15
N ARG A 47 -12.64 -7.78 13.93
CA ARG A 47 -12.97 -6.97 12.74
C ARG A 47 -12.47 -5.51 12.79
N LEU A 48 -11.70 -5.16 13.82
CA LEU A 48 -11.31 -3.79 14.18
C LEU A 48 -9.79 -3.63 14.22
N VAL A 49 -9.10 -3.56 13.08
CA VAL A 49 -7.65 -3.31 13.12
C VAL A 49 -7.16 -2.13 12.27
N ILE A 50 -7.88 -1.77 11.21
CA ILE A 50 -7.59 -0.52 10.48
C ILE A 50 -8.31 0.68 11.11
N SER A 51 -9.40 0.42 11.84
CA SER A 51 -10.12 1.41 12.64
C SER A 51 -9.47 1.67 14.01
N HIS A 52 -8.37 0.98 14.36
CA HIS A 52 -7.72 1.24 15.63
C HIS A 52 -7.16 2.68 15.61
N PRO A 53 -7.55 3.57 16.54
CA PRO A 53 -7.23 4.99 16.47
C PRO A 53 -5.74 5.29 16.30
N LYS A 54 -4.86 4.49 16.92
CA LYS A 54 -3.39 4.63 16.77
C LYS A 54 -2.88 4.34 15.36
N THR A 55 -3.48 3.36 14.66
CA THR A 55 -3.10 3.00 13.28
C THR A 55 -3.48 4.15 12.36
N VAL A 56 -4.71 4.64 12.50
CA VAL A 56 -5.21 5.83 11.79
C VAL A 56 -4.29 7.00 12.06
N GLN A 57 -4.15 7.46 13.31
CA GLN A 57 -3.29 8.59 13.70
C GLN A 57 -1.84 8.48 13.19
N THR A 58 -1.29 7.27 13.12
CA THR A 58 0.05 7.06 12.57
C THR A 58 0.09 7.31 11.07
N LEU A 59 -0.85 6.75 10.31
CA LEU A 59 -0.98 7.00 8.87
C LEU A 59 -1.28 8.47 8.59
N GLU A 60 -2.15 9.09 9.38
CA GLU A 60 -2.47 10.50 9.31
C GLU A 60 -1.22 11.37 9.42
N ARG A 61 -0.41 11.14 10.46
CA ARG A 61 0.86 11.83 10.68
C ARG A 61 1.88 11.60 9.57
N VAL A 62 1.90 10.40 8.98
CA VAL A 62 2.82 10.05 7.89
C VAL A 62 2.40 10.74 6.58
N LEU A 63 1.13 10.60 6.21
CA LEU A 63 0.58 11.06 4.93
C LEU A 63 0.34 12.57 4.90
N SER A 64 0.03 13.21 6.02
CA SER A 64 -0.14 14.69 6.10
C SER A 64 1.12 15.45 5.69
N ARG A 65 2.29 14.84 5.87
CA ARG A 65 3.59 15.40 5.47
C ARG A 65 3.84 15.33 3.96
N ARG A 66 2.96 14.65 3.22
CA ARG A 66 3.06 14.50 1.77
C ARG A 66 2.25 15.60 1.08
N LYS A 67 2.65 15.93 -0.15
CA LYS A 67 1.92 16.85 -1.03
C LYS A 67 0.65 16.23 -1.62
N TRP A 68 0.54 14.90 -1.56
CA TRP A 68 -0.54 14.12 -2.14
C TRP A 68 -1.75 14.08 -1.22
N THR A 69 -2.93 13.99 -1.84
CA THR A 69 -4.19 13.77 -1.14
C THR A 69 -4.72 12.38 -1.45
N PHE A 70 -5.15 11.62 -0.44
CA PHE A 70 -5.56 10.22 -0.59
C PHE A 70 -7.03 9.98 -0.23
N ASN A 71 -7.65 9.02 -0.89
CA ASN A 71 -8.77 8.26 -0.33
C ASN A 71 -8.26 6.84 -0.12
N ILE A 72 -8.44 6.27 1.07
CA ILE A 72 -8.03 4.89 1.36
C ILE A 72 -9.30 4.10 1.68
N ILE A 73 -9.61 3.14 0.81
CA ILE A 73 -10.84 2.34 0.86
C ILE A 73 -10.44 0.89 1.07
N LEU A 74 -11.04 0.26 2.08
CA LEU A 74 -10.71 -1.11 2.45
C LEU A 74 -11.99 -1.92 2.32
N TYR A 75 -12.10 -2.65 1.23
CA TYR A 75 -13.30 -3.38 0.87
C TYR A 75 -13.21 -4.81 1.39
N GLU A 76 -14.19 -5.17 2.23
CA GLU A 76 -14.32 -6.51 2.78
C GLU A 76 -15.24 -7.32 1.86
N SER A 77 -14.66 -8.03 0.87
CA SER A 77 -15.37 -9.04 0.08
C SER A 77 -14.91 -10.44 0.47
N GLN A 78 -15.86 -11.39 0.48
CA GLN A 78 -15.52 -12.82 0.47
C GLN A 78 -15.09 -13.30 -0.92
N ASN A 79 -15.30 -12.49 -1.96
CA ASN A 79 -14.93 -12.82 -3.33
C ASN A 79 -13.65 -12.07 -3.71
N GLN A 80 -12.54 -12.80 -3.74
CA GLN A 80 -11.21 -12.19 -3.83
C GLN A 80 -10.89 -11.62 -5.22
N LYS A 81 -11.56 -12.10 -6.28
CA LYS A 81 -11.45 -11.57 -7.65
C LYS A 81 -12.78 -10.97 -8.09
N LEU A 82 -13.02 -9.73 -7.69
CA LEU A 82 -14.17 -8.97 -8.17
C LEU A 82 -13.84 -8.35 -9.53
N THR A 83 -14.26 -9.02 -10.60
CA THR A 83 -14.32 -8.40 -11.93
C THR A 83 -15.15 -7.12 -11.84
N GLY A 84 -14.55 -5.97 -12.16
CA GLY A 84 -15.23 -4.67 -12.02
C GLY A 84 -15.16 -4.05 -10.62
N PHE A 85 -14.27 -4.52 -9.74
CA PHE A 85 -14.05 -3.94 -8.41
C PHE A 85 -13.88 -2.41 -8.44
N LYS A 86 -13.05 -1.90 -9.36
CA LYS A 86 -12.86 -0.46 -9.59
C LYS A 86 -14.17 0.28 -9.90
N LYS A 87 -15.07 -0.31 -10.69
CA LYS A 87 -16.41 0.25 -10.99
C LYS A 87 -17.31 0.24 -9.76
N LEU A 88 -17.25 -0.82 -8.96
CA LEU A 88 -18.00 -0.93 -7.71
C LEU A 88 -17.58 0.16 -6.72
N ILE A 89 -16.28 0.34 -6.53
CA ILE A 89 -15.74 1.42 -5.69
C ILE A 89 -16.15 2.80 -6.23
N ALA A 90 -16.04 3.04 -7.53
CA ALA A 90 -16.45 4.30 -8.15
C ALA A 90 -17.93 4.62 -7.91
N ASN A 91 -18.81 3.63 -8.07
CA ASN A 91 -20.24 3.80 -7.83
C ASN A 91 -20.54 4.10 -6.37
N TRP A 92 -19.90 3.37 -5.45
CA TRP A 92 -20.05 3.60 -4.02
C TRP A 92 -19.58 5.01 -3.62
N MET A 93 -18.43 5.46 -4.13
CA MET A 93 -17.93 6.82 -3.88
C MET A 93 -18.91 7.89 -4.37
N ARG A 94 -19.46 7.72 -5.58
CA ARG A 94 -20.46 8.64 -6.15
C ARG A 94 -21.71 8.74 -5.29
N GLN A 95 -22.23 7.60 -4.82
CA GLN A 95 -23.42 7.54 -3.97
C GLN A 95 -23.21 8.21 -2.61
N ASN A 96 -21.97 8.23 -2.12
CA ASN A 96 -21.61 8.81 -0.81
C ASN A 96 -20.98 10.20 -0.91
N GLY A 97 -21.00 10.83 -2.09
CA GLY A 97 -20.45 12.18 -2.30
C GLY A 97 -18.94 12.29 -2.04
N ILE A 98 -18.19 11.20 -2.25
CA ILE A 98 -16.74 11.18 -2.02
C ILE A 98 -16.03 11.69 -3.28
N PRO A 99 -15.27 12.80 -3.22
CA PRO A 99 -14.59 13.35 -4.38
C PRO A 99 -13.39 12.48 -4.78
N THR A 100 -13.20 12.31 -6.08
CA THR A 100 -11.99 11.72 -6.68
C THR A 100 -11.04 12.79 -7.21
N GLU A 101 -11.56 13.95 -7.62
CA GLU A 101 -10.77 15.04 -8.19
C GLU A 101 -9.70 15.54 -7.21
N GLY A 102 -8.46 15.67 -7.69
CA GLY A 102 -7.31 16.08 -6.88
C GLY A 102 -6.86 15.05 -5.84
N ARG A 103 -7.43 13.84 -5.83
CA ARG A 103 -7.11 12.77 -4.86
C ARG A 103 -6.67 11.49 -5.56
N ILE A 104 -5.83 10.72 -4.88
CA ILE A 104 -5.46 9.36 -5.28
C ILE A 104 -6.30 8.39 -4.45
N THR A 105 -7.11 7.56 -5.09
CA THR A 105 -7.96 6.62 -4.35
C THR A 105 -7.37 5.22 -4.38
N PHE A 106 -6.86 4.75 -3.25
CA PHE A 106 -6.43 3.36 -3.08
C PHE A 106 -7.57 2.51 -2.55
N ALA A 107 -7.83 1.38 -3.20
CA ALA A 107 -8.83 0.43 -2.77
C ALA A 107 -8.27 -0.99 -2.68
N LYS A 108 -8.28 -1.60 -1.49
CA LYS A 108 -7.88 -3.00 -1.30
C LYS A 108 -9.11 -3.91 -1.22
N ASN A 109 -9.10 -5.03 -1.94
CA ASN A 109 -10.05 -6.11 -1.72
C ASN A 109 -9.51 -7.15 -0.72
N GLY A 110 -10.36 -7.69 0.15
CA GLY A 110 -10.10 -8.96 0.85
C GLY A 110 -9.30 -8.88 2.15
N SER A 111 -9.35 -7.78 2.91
CA SER A 111 -8.67 -7.67 4.21
C SER A 111 -9.45 -8.34 5.38
N SER A 112 -10.07 -9.50 5.16
CA SER A 112 -10.93 -10.11 6.19
C SER A 112 -10.09 -10.63 7.36
N GLY A 113 -10.00 -9.85 8.44
CA GLY A 113 -9.52 -10.29 9.75
C GLY A 113 -8.04 -9.98 10.06
N ASP A 114 -7.23 -9.61 9.07
CA ASP A 114 -5.81 -9.35 9.34
C ASP A 114 -5.54 -7.96 9.88
N ALA A 115 -4.74 -7.93 10.94
CA ALA A 115 -4.21 -6.73 11.53
C ALA A 115 -3.23 -6.02 10.59
N MET A 116 -3.72 -5.09 9.77
CA MET A 116 -2.83 -4.30 8.92
C MET A 116 -2.18 -3.17 9.73
N THR A 117 -0.86 -3.25 9.86
CA THR A 117 -0.06 -2.14 10.39
C THR A 117 -0.06 -0.96 9.41
N PRO A 118 0.25 0.28 9.87
CA PRO A 118 0.45 1.41 8.97
C PRO A 118 1.42 1.10 7.82
N TRP A 119 2.50 0.37 8.11
CA TRP A 119 3.48 -0.03 7.10
C TRP A 119 2.86 -0.93 6.04
N MET A 120 2.10 -1.96 6.45
CA MET A 120 1.41 -2.86 5.52
C MET A 120 0.42 -2.11 4.63
N ILE A 121 -0.26 -1.08 5.13
CA ILE A 121 -1.17 -0.26 4.31
C ILE A 121 -0.40 0.50 3.23
N LEU A 122 0.74 1.12 3.57
CA LEU A 122 1.57 1.80 2.56
C LEU A 122 2.19 0.83 1.56
N HIS A 123 2.59 -0.36 2.02
CA HIS A 123 3.09 -1.44 1.17
C HIS A 123 2.02 -1.89 0.16
N THR A 124 0.78 -2.12 0.62
CA THR A 124 -0.38 -2.40 -0.25
C THR A 124 -0.66 -1.28 -1.25
N MET A 125 -0.49 -0.01 -0.87
CA MET A 125 -0.60 1.10 -1.83
C MET A 125 0.48 0.98 -2.92
N GLY A 126 1.66 0.45 -2.58
CA GLY A 126 2.72 0.12 -3.54
C GLY A 126 2.25 -0.91 -4.57
N HIS A 127 1.68 -2.04 -4.12
CA HIS A 127 1.09 -3.04 -5.03
C HIS A 127 0.07 -2.41 -5.98
N ALA A 128 -0.94 -1.73 -5.43
CA ALA A 128 -2.01 -1.13 -6.24
C ALA A 128 -1.49 -0.14 -7.30
N LEU A 129 -0.47 0.64 -6.95
CA LEU A 129 0.07 1.65 -7.85
C LEU A 129 0.92 1.03 -8.97
N ILE A 130 1.68 -0.01 -8.63
CA ILE A 130 2.64 -0.65 -9.53
C ILE A 130 1.93 -1.66 -10.45
N ASP A 131 0.98 -2.42 -9.93
CA ASP A 131 0.18 -3.38 -10.71
C ASP A 131 -0.71 -2.68 -11.75
N GLU A 132 -1.17 -1.45 -11.49
CA GLU A 132 -1.91 -0.64 -12.47
C GLU A 132 -1.02 0.22 -13.38
N GLY A 133 0.24 0.45 -13.00
CA GLY A 133 1.11 1.48 -13.58
C GLY A 133 2.20 0.94 -14.50
N GLY A 134 1.82 0.10 -15.48
CA GLY A 134 2.62 -0.85 -16.26
C GLY A 134 3.99 -0.50 -16.87
N ASP A 135 4.60 0.65 -16.59
CA ASP A 135 6.01 0.95 -16.95
C ASP A 135 6.88 1.30 -15.71
N PHE A 136 6.28 1.73 -14.59
CA PHE A 136 7.04 2.16 -13.41
C PHE A 136 7.74 1.02 -12.68
N TYR A 137 7.13 -0.17 -12.71
CA TYR A 137 7.72 -1.37 -12.13
C TYR A 137 9.09 -1.63 -12.78
N ASP A 138 9.11 -1.71 -14.10
CA ASP A 138 10.30 -2.02 -14.88
C ASP A 138 11.37 -0.94 -14.70
N GLU A 139 10.99 0.34 -14.66
CA GLU A 139 11.94 1.44 -14.44
C GLU A 139 12.61 1.36 -13.05
N VAL A 140 11.84 1.10 -11.99
CA VAL A 140 12.40 0.93 -10.64
C VAL A 140 13.23 -0.35 -10.55
N PHE A 141 12.76 -1.45 -11.14
CA PHE A 141 13.46 -2.72 -11.14
C PHE A 141 14.82 -2.61 -11.87
N ASN A 142 14.83 -2.04 -13.06
CA ASN A 142 16.06 -1.81 -13.83
C ASN A 142 17.03 -0.89 -13.07
N THR A 143 16.51 0.13 -12.38
CA THR A 143 17.34 1.00 -11.53
C THR A 143 18.00 0.24 -10.37
N LEU A 144 17.29 -0.73 -9.77
CA LEU A 144 17.85 -1.59 -8.73
C LEU A 144 18.90 -2.54 -9.29
N GLU A 145 18.70 -3.08 -10.50
CA GLU A 145 19.72 -3.90 -11.17
C GLU A 145 20.97 -3.06 -11.51
N ASP A 146 20.84 -1.82 -11.98
CA ASP A 146 21.96 -0.89 -12.17
C ASP A 146 22.78 -0.67 -10.87
N ILE A 147 22.10 -0.55 -9.74
CA ILE A 147 22.76 -0.48 -8.42
C ILE A 147 23.54 -1.79 -8.14
N THR A 148 22.99 -2.96 -8.49
CA THR A 148 23.73 -4.23 -8.31
C THR A 148 24.98 -4.30 -9.18
N TYR A 149 24.93 -3.80 -10.42
CA TYR A 149 26.10 -3.72 -11.30
C TYR A 149 27.18 -2.79 -10.74
N LEU A 150 26.80 -1.64 -10.16
CA LEU A 150 27.76 -0.74 -9.50
C LEU A 150 28.49 -1.39 -8.31
N LEU A 151 27.87 -2.39 -7.68
CA LEU A 151 28.43 -3.13 -6.56
C LEU A 151 29.21 -4.38 -6.98
N ASP A 152 29.41 -4.59 -8.28
CA ASP A 152 29.98 -5.83 -8.84
C ASP A 152 29.24 -7.09 -8.32
N PHE A 153 27.92 -6.96 -8.17
CA PHE A 153 27.04 -8.01 -7.65
C PHE A 153 26.13 -8.53 -8.76
N PRO A 154 26.03 -9.86 -8.97
CA PRO A 154 25.20 -10.42 -10.03
C PRO A 154 23.71 -10.45 -9.62
N GLY A 155 23.09 -9.27 -9.60
CA GLY A 155 21.70 -9.02 -9.20
C GLY A 155 20.74 -10.04 -9.78
N ALA A 156 20.65 -10.11 -11.11
CA ALA A 156 19.82 -11.02 -11.89
C ALA A 156 19.83 -12.49 -11.40
N THR A 157 20.99 -13.05 -11.07
CA THR A 157 21.11 -14.48 -10.71
C THR A 157 21.19 -14.76 -9.21
N ALA A 158 21.22 -13.72 -8.38
CA ALA A 158 21.34 -13.86 -6.93
C ALA A 158 20.09 -14.48 -6.30
N THR A 159 20.30 -15.31 -5.26
CA THR A 159 19.18 -15.77 -4.42
C THR A 159 18.54 -14.60 -3.68
N PRO A 160 17.27 -14.71 -3.24
CA PRO A 160 16.63 -13.66 -2.46
C PRO A 160 17.41 -13.25 -1.21
N GLU A 161 18.10 -14.19 -0.55
CA GLU A 161 18.92 -13.93 0.63
C GLU A 161 20.17 -13.13 0.30
N GLN A 162 20.88 -13.51 -0.77
CA GLN A 162 22.07 -12.78 -1.24
C GLN A 162 21.69 -11.36 -1.64
N TRP A 163 20.59 -11.23 -2.39
CA TRP A 163 20.09 -9.95 -2.84
C TRP A 163 19.66 -9.06 -1.67
N THR A 164 18.89 -9.61 -0.72
CA THR A 164 18.45 -8.90 0.50
C THR A 164 19.65 -8.50 1.36
N HIS A 165 20.69 -9.32 1.45
CA HIS A 165 21.92 -9.00 2.17
C HIS A 165 22.62 -7.78 1.56
N VAL A 166 22.84 -7.78 0.24
CA VAL A 166 23.51 -6.69 -0.48
C VAL A 166 22.72 -5.40 -0.40
N MET A 167 21.41 -5.46 -0.67
CA MET A 167 20.55 -4.29 -0.50
C MET A 167 20.51 -3.84 0.97
N GLY A 168 20.61 -4.78 1.90
CA GLY A 168 20.76 -4.56 3.34
C GLY A 168 21.95 -3.69 3.71
N GLN A 169 22.96 -3.55 2.85
CA GLN A 169 24.10 -2.66 3.05
C GLN A 169 23.83 -1.22 2.63
N ILE A 170 22.83 -0.99 1.76
CA ILE A 170 22.49 0.32 1.20
C ILE A 170 21.33 0.97 1.94
N PHE A 171 20.28 0.21 2.23
CA PHE A 171 19.01 0.77 2.68
C PHE A 171 18.78 0.67 4.19
N GLN A 172 17.95 1.56 4.73
CA GLN A 172 17.64 1.62 6.17
C GLN A 172 16.13 1.54 6.48
N PHE A 173 15.51 0.39 6.22
CA PHE A 173 14.10 0.14 6.60
C PHE A 173 13.88 -1.21 7.30
N LYS A 174 12.71 -1.37 7.95
CA LYS A 174 12.49 -2.45 8.92
C LYS A 174 12.45 -3.84 8.29
N SER A 175 11.88 -3.98 7.10
CA SER A 175 11.68 -5.30 6.48
C SER A 175 12.97 -5.89 5.93
N ILE A 176 13.87 -5.05 5.38
CA ILE A 176 15.20 -5.47 4.95
C ILE A 176 16.08 -5.87 6.14
N ASN A 177 16.04 -5.11 7.25
CA ASN A 177 16.81 -5.42 8.46
C ASN A 177 16.35 -6.71 9.18
N ASN A 178 15.12 -7.16 8.93
CA ASN A 178 14.57 -8.39 9.52
C ASN A 178 14.56 -9.56 8.53
N ASN A 179 15.23 -9.44 7.38
CA ASN A 179 15.26 -10.46 6.31
C ASN A 179 13.86 -10.97 5.92
N LYS A 180 12.87 -10.05 5.86
CA LYS A 180 11.48 -10.40 5.54
C LYS A 180 11.16 -10.37 4.06
N ILE A 181 12.10 -9.88 3.25
CA ILE A 181 11.94 -9.71 1.80
C ILE A 181 12.32 -11.03 1.14
N LYS A 182 11.31 -11.70 0.59
CA LYS A 182 11.45 -13.06 0.04
C LYS A 182 11.56 -13.10 -1.48
N ILE A 183 11.13 -12.03 -2.15
CA ILE A 183 11.19 -11.85 -3.60
C ILE A 183 11.53 -10.39 -3.89
N ARG A 184 12.05 -10.10 -5.09
CA ARG A 184 12.58 -8.76 -5.43
C ARG A 184 11.45 -7.74 -5.63
N GLU A 185 10.31 -8.19 -6.12
CA GLU A 185 9.07 -7.43 -6.28
C GLU A 185 8.67 -6.77 -4.95
N GLU A 186 8.68 -7.54 -3.86
CA GLU A 186 8.34 -7.08 -2.51
C GLU A 186 9.25 -5.94 -2.05
N PHE A 187 10.49 -5.90 -2.54
CA PHE A 187 11.39 -4.81 -2.24
C PHE A 187 10.90 -3.47 -2.77
N ILE A 188 10.33 -3.47 -3.98
CA ILE A 188 9.85 -2.24 -4.61
C ILE A 188 8.68 -1.66 -3.80
N TYR A 189 7.78 -2.52 -3.32
CA TYR A 189 6.68 -2.12 -2.45
C TYR A 189 7.18 -1.59 -1.10
N GLU A 190 8.24 -2.19 -0.55
CA GLU A 190 8.91 -1.71 0.66
C GLU A 190 9.60 -0.35 0.46
N LEU A 191 10.25 -0.13 -0.69
CA LEU A 191 10.83 1.18 -1.05
C LEU A 191 9.74 2.25 -1.18
N PHE A 192 8.63 1.90 -1.80
CA PHE A 192 7.49 2.80 -1.92
C PHE A 192 6.91 3.16 -0.54
N ALA A 193 6.77 2.17 0.34
CA ALA A 193 6.34 2.39 1.72
C ALA A 193 7.31 3.31 2.49
N GLU A 194 8.63 3.09 2.36
CA GLU A 194 9.66 3.94 2.97
C GLU A 194 9.61 5.38 2.43
N TYR A 195 9.42 5.54 1.12
CA TYR A 195 9.24 6.84 0.46
C TYR A 195 8.01 7.58 0.99
N LEU A 196 6.86 6.92 1.13
CA LEU A 196 5.68 7.55 1.75
C LEU A 196 5.89 7.86 3.23
N TRP A 197 6.57 6.97 3.96
CA TRP A 197 6.82 7.09 5.40
C TRP A 197 7.68 8.31 5.73
N ASN A 198 8.82 8.45 5.07
CA ASN A 198 9.80 9.49 5.39
C ASN A 198 9.76 10.68 4.41
N GLY A 199 9.21 10.49 3.21
CA GLY A 199 9.27 11.46 2.11
C GLY A 199 10.48 11.29 1.20
N GLN A 200 11.36 10.37 1.56
CA GLN A 200 12.57 10.00 0.86
C GLN A 200 12.94 8.57 1.27
N ILE A 201 13.71 7.88 0.45
CA ILE A 201 14.27 6.58 0.75
C ILE A 201 15.54 6.80 1.56
N ARG A 202 15.57 6.29 2.80
CA ARG A 202 16.75 6.44 3.67
C ARG A 202 17.83 5.43 3.32
N LEU A 203 19.04 5.95 3.15
CA LEU A 203 20.26 5.20 2.85
C LEU A 203 21.18 5.17 4.07
N LYS A 204 22.08 4.19 4.11
CA LYS A 204 23.17 4.16 5.09
C LYS A 204 24.19 5.25 4.76
N ALA A 205 24.89 5.73 5.78
CA ALA A 205 25.81 6.87 5.67
C ALA A 205 27.00 6.64 4.72
N GLU A 206 27.33 5.38 4.43
CA GLU A 206 28.51 4.98 3.63
C GLU A 206 28.18 4.78 2.13
N THR A 207 27.00 5.20 1.67
CA THR A 207 26.55 5.01 0.29
C THR A 207 27.20 5.99 -0.70
N SER A 208 27.60 5.50 -1.88
CA SER A 208 28.25 6.30 -2.92
C SER A 208 27.31 7.34 -3.55
N ALA A 209 27.88 8.41 -4.11
CA ALA A 209 27.11 9.45 -4.80
C ALA A 209 26.32 8.91 -6.01
N ASP A 210 26.85 7.88 -6.68
CA ASP A 210 26.16 7.23 -7.80
C ASP A 210 24.88 6.53 -7.35
N ILE A 211 24.96 5.74 -6.27
CA ILE A 211 23.79 5.09 -5.70
C ILE A 211 22.78 6.14 -5.25
N VAL A 212 23.21 7.23 -4.60
CA VAL A 212 22.31 8.34 -4.22
C VAL A 212 21.55 8.88 -5.45
N ARG A 213 22.19 9.03 -6.61
CA ARG A 213 21.52 9.49 -7.84
C ARG A 213 20.47 8.49 -8.34
N TYR A 214 20.78 7.20 -8.33
CA TYR A 214 19.80 6.16 -8.70
C TYR A 214 18.60 6.14 -7.74
N ILE A 215 18.83 6.34 -6.45
CA ILE A 215 17.74 6.42 -5.47
C ILE A 215 16.86 7.65 -5.70
N GLN A 216 17.45 8.81 -5.97
CA GLN A 216 16.69 10.01 -6.34
C GLN A 216 15.90 9.81 -7.64
N HIS A 217 16.37 8.96 -8.55
CA HIS A 217 15.62 8.57 -9.73
C HIS A 217 14.40 7.72 -9.35
N ILE A 218 14.55 6.67 -8.54
CA ILE A 218 13.42 5.87 -8.02
C ILE A 218 12.36 6.76 -7.35
N GLU A 219 12.77 7.71 -6.51
CA GLU A 219 11.85 8.65 -5.86
C GLU A 219 11.06 9.49 -6.87
N LYS A 220 11.68 9.91 -7.97
CA LYS A 220 11.00 10.62 -9.06
C LYS A 220 10.00 9.71 -9.76
N VAL A 221 10.35 8.45 -10.02
CA VAL A 221 9.44 7.46 -10.62
C VAL A 221 8.20 7.28 -9.74
N PHE A 222 8.38 7.10 -8.42
CA PHE A 222 7.25 7.04 -7.47
C PHE A 222 6.42 8.33 -7.45
N SER A 223 7.06 9.50 -7.50
CA SER A 223 6.36 10.78 -7.58
C SER A 223 5.51 10.90 -8.85
N SER A 224 6.05 10.47 -10.00
CA SER A 224 5.37 10.45 -11.28
C SER A 224 4.19 9.48 -11.29
N ALA A 225 4.37 8.27 -10.75
CA ALA A 225 3.29 7.29 -10.61
C ALA A 225 2.13 7.84 -9.76
N LEU A 226 2.44 8.45 -8.61
CA LEU A 226 1.44 9.11 -7.77
C LEU A 226 0.74 10.26 -8.49
N GLN A 227 1.47 11.06 -9.28
CA GLN A 227 0.90 12.14 -10.08
C GLN A 227 -0.11 11.62 -11.11
N GLN A 228 0.19 10.52 -11.79
CA GLN A 228 -0.70 9.91 -12.78
C GLN A 228 -1.91 9.24 -12.11
N ALA A 229 -1.79 8.81 -10.87
CA ALA A 229 -2.89 8.25 -10.10
C ALA A 229 -3.87 9.31 -9.54
N VAL A 230 -3.56 10.62 -9.65
CA VAL A 230 -4.48 11.68 -9.23
C VAL A 230 -5.76 11.64 -10.08
N GLY A 231 -6.92 11.66 -9.41
CA GLY A 231 -8.23 11.53 -10.05
C GLY A 231 -8.65 10.08 -10.29
N ASN A 232 -7.75 9.11 -10.10
CA ASN A 232 -7.97 7.71 -10.40
C ASN A 232 -8.20 6.87 -9.13
N ILE A 233 -8.85 5.71 -9.34
CA ILE A 233 -8.98 4.65 -8.34
C ILE A 233 -7.96 3.57 -8.70
N VAL A 234 -7.00 3.33 -7.83
CA VAL A 234 -5.98 2.29 -7.93
C VAL A 234 -6.37 1.15 -7.00
N VAL A 235 -6.56 -0.05 -7.56
CA VAL A 235 -7.03 -1.23 -6.83
C VAL A 235 -5.91 -2.23 -6.60
N ASP A 236 -5.77 -2.66 -5.35
CA ASP A 236 -4.97 -3.83 -5.03
C ASP A 236 -5.81 -5.09 -5.16
N HIS A 237 -5.40 -5.97 -6.07
CA HIS A 237 -5.99 -7.28 -6.29
C HIS A 237 -5.24 -8.41 -5.56
N TYR A 238 -4.11 -8.11 -4.93
CA TYR A 238 -3.26 -9.11 -4.31
C TYR A 238 -3.88 -9.67 -3.03
N ILE A 239 -3.84 -11.01 -2.98
CA ILE A 239 -4.28 -11.85 -1.88
C ILE A 239 -3.00 -12.41 -1.27
N PHE A 240 -2.72 -12.10 0.00
CA PHE A 240 -1.69 -12.81 0.75
C PHE A 240 -2.22 -14.15 1.27
#